data_AF-X1H4Y9-F1
#
_entry.id   AF-X1H4Y9-F1
#
_cell.length_a   1.000
_cell.length_b   1.000
_cell.length_c   1.000
_cell.angle_alpha   90.00
_cell.angle_beta   90.00
_cell.angle_gamma   90.00
#
_symmetry.space_group_name_H-M   'P 1'
#
loop_
_entity.id
_entity.type
_entity.pdbx_description
1 polymer ?
#
loop_
_entity_poly.entity_id
_entity_poly.type
_entity_poly.pdbx_seq_one_letter_code
_entity_poly.pdbx_strand_id
1 'polypeptide(L)'
;MIKMIKSLPIFPPHCIINTEGAKLIDELKVMPGEYSIEKRRYSGFYGTNLDKVLTSERVDHVYLVGVCTSICVMETVSDLRNRDYPTFVFRRGVADFDQEAHKFSLMRMEKILGATVLD
;
A
#
# COMPACT_ATOMS: atom_id res chain seq x y z
N MET A 1 6.94 5.93 -2.25
CA MET A 1 6.42 4.87 -3.14
C MET A 1 6.76 3.49 -2.58
N ILE A 2 5.80 2.56 -2.52
CA ILE A 2 6.02 1.16 -2.11
C ILE A 2 5.58 0.22 -3.23
N LYS A 3 6.49 -0.60 -3.76
CA LYS A 3 6.25 -1.38 -4.97
C LYS A 3 6.58 -2.86 -4.78
N MET A 4 5.69 -3.74 -5.25
CA MET A 4 5.94 -5.18 -5.29
C MET A 4 7.00 -5.51 -6.35
N ILE A 5 7.96 -6.39 -6.03
CA ILE A 5 9.01 -6.83 -6.96
C ILE A 5 9.13 -8.36 -7.05
N LYS A 6 8.12 -9.09 -6.60
CA LYS A 6 8.12 -10.55 -6.56
C LYS A 6 6.74 -11.10 -6.91
N SER A 7 6.71 -12.04 -7.84
CA SER A 7 5.53 -12.85 -8.10
C SER A 7 5.27 -13.84 -6.96
N LEU A 8 4.01 -13.99 -6.58
CA LEU A 8 3.55 -15.02 -5.65
C LEU A 8 3.04 -16.25 -6.41
N PRO A 9 3.25 -17.49 -5.91
CA PRO A 9 2.92 -18.71 -6.65
C PRO A 9 1.42 -18.88 -6.98
N ILE A 10 0.55 -18.22 -6.22
CA ILE A 10 -0.91 -18.32 -6.38
C ILE A 10 -1.45 -17.43 -7.51
N PHE A 11 -0.60 -16.62 -8.14
CA PHE A 11 -0.96 -15.74 -9.24
C PHE A 11 -0.07 -16.01 -10.46
N PRO A 12 -0.51 -15.64 -11.67
CA PRO A 12 0.37 -15.57 -12.83
C PRO A 12 1.60 -14.69 -12.54
N PRO A 13 2.72 -14.88 -13.27
CA PRO A 13 3.91 -14.06 -13.10
C PRO A 13 3.61 -12.56 -13.22
N HIS A 14 3.88 -11.79 -12.17
CA HIS A 14 3.61 -10.36 -12.10
C HIS A 14 4.71 -9.60 -11.35
N CYS A 15 4.86 -8.31 -11.65
CA CYS A 15 5.82 -7.41 -11.01
C CYS A 15 7.25 -7.99 -10.93
N ILE A 16 7.69 -8.70 -11.97
CA ILE A 16 9.00 -9.33 -12.01
C ILE A 16 10.07 -8.24 -12.14
N ILE A 17 11.08 -8.28 -11.27
CA ILE A 17 12.17 -7.30 -11.29
C ILE A 17 12.79 -7.20 -12.69
N ASN A 18 13.14 -5.99 -13.10
CA ASN A 18 13.70 -5.67 -14.43
C ASN A 18 12.77 -5.94 -15.63
N THR A 19 11.47 -6.15 -15.42
CA THR A 19 10.47 -6.24 -16.51
C THR A 19 9.60 -4.98 -16.56
N GLU A 20 8.95 -4.77 -17.71
CA GLU A 20 8.01 -3.65 -17.90
C GLU A 20 6.89 -3.66 -16.87
N GLY A 21 6.31 -4.84 -16.57
CA GLY A 21 5.24 -4.99 -15.58
C GLY A 21 5.64 -4.68 -14.14
N ALA A 22 6.93 -4.45 -13.87
CA ALA A 22 7.37 -3.91 -12.60
C ALA A 22 7.50 -2.38 -12.63
N LYS A 23 7.62 -1.70 -13.77
CA LYS A 23 7.84 -0.25 -13.78
C LYS A 23 6.63 0.50 -13.23
N LEU A 24 6.90 1.66 -12.65
CA LEU A 24 5.85 2.61 -12.29
C LEU A 24 5.40 3.31 -13.58
N ILE A 25 4.13 3.70 -13.63
CA ILE A 25 3.65 4.63 -14.64
C ILE A 25 4.34 5.99 -14.47
N ASP A 26 4.46 6.75 -15.56
CA ASP A 26 5.22 8.00 -15.57
C ASP A 26 4.65 9.03 -14.60
N GLU A 27 3.32 9.06 -14.43
CA GLU A 27 2.60 9.96 -13.53
C GLU A 27 2.90 9.69 -12.05
N LEU A 28 3.43 8.51 -11.71
CA LEU A 28 3.78 8.10 -10.34
C LEU A 28 5.29 7.88 -10.19
N LYS A 29 6.09 8.50 -11.04
CA LYS A 29 7.55 8.44 -10.94
C LYS A 29 8.02 9.06 -9.64
N VAL A 30 8.93 8.36 -8.96
CA VAL A 30 9.53 8.82 -7.71
C VAL A 30 10.38 10.06 -7.96
N MET A 31 10.09 11.13 -7.23
CA MET A 31 10.78 12.41 -7.35
C MET A 31 12.06 12.46 -6.50
N PRO A 32 13.02 13.35 -6.82
CA PRO A 32 14.21 13.54 -5.98
C PRO A 32 13.83 13.86 -4.53
N GLY A 33 14.41 13.12 -3.58
CA GLY A 33 14.11 13.25 -2.15
C GLY A 33 12.98 12.34 -1.66
N GLU A 34 12.25 11.66 -2.56
CA GLU A 34 11.24 10.67 -2.16
C GLU A 34 11.82 9.27 -1.95
N TYR A 35 11.19 8.52 -1.06
CA TYR A 35 11.55 7.13 -0.80
C TYR A 35 10.91 6.17 -1.81
N SER A 36 11.71 5.25 -2.32
CA SER A 36 11.24 4.06 -3.06
C SER A 36 11.54 2.81 -2.25
N ILE A 37 10.48 2.06 -1.91
CA ILE A 37 10.57 0.85 -1.08
C ILE A 37 10.08 -0.34 -1.88
N GLU A 38 10.94 -1.34 -2.03
CA GLU A 38 10.60 -2.60 -2.66
C GLU A 38 10.04 -3.58 -1.62
N LYS A 39 8.94 -4.27 -1.98
CA LYS A 39 8.32 -5.30 -1.14
C LYS A 39 8.14 -6.62 -1.88
N ARG A 40 8.03 -7.69 -1.08
CA ARG A 40 7.86 -9.08 -1.57
C ARG A 40 6.60 -9.76 -1.04
N ARG A 41 5.80 -9.03 -0.26
CA ARG A 41 4.52 -9.45 0.35
C ARG A 41 3.50 -8.32 0.23
N TYR A 42 2.27 -8.57 0.65
CA TYR A 42 1.17 -7.63 0.49
C TYR A 42 1.40 -6.35 1.29
N SER A 43 1.59 -6.47 2.60
CA SER A 43 1.92 -5.35 3.47
C SER A 43 3.21 -4.65 3.05
N GLY A 44 3.17 -3.31 3.05
CA GLY A 44 4.33 -2.46 2.86
C GLY A 44 5.40 -2.59 3.95
N PHE A 45 5.08 -3.18 5.11
CA PHE A 45 6.00 -3.34 6.25
C PHE A 45 6.74 -4.68 6.24
N TYR A 46 6.16 -5.72 5.63
CA TYR A 46 6.71 -7.06 5.76
C TYR A 46 8.07 -7.19 5.05
N GLY A 47 9.13 -7.30 5.85
CA GLY A 47 10.50 -7.46 5.36
C GLY A 47 11.02 -6.24 4.59
N THR A 48 10.51 -5.04 4.88
CA THR A 48 10.96 -3.78 4.27
C THR A 48 11.55 -2.83 5.32
N ASN A 49 12.06 -1.69 4.88
CA ASN A 49 12.53 -0.60 5.75
C ASN A 49 11.47 0.49 5.98
N LEU A 50 10.20 0.26 5.62
CA LEU A 50 9.16 1.30 5.74
C LEU A 50 9.03 1.84 7.16
N ASP A 51 9.04 0.96 8.16
CA ASP A 51 8.97 1.33 9.58
C ASP A 51 10.09 2.29 10.00
N LYS A 52 11.32 2.02 9.52
CA LYS A 52 12.48 2.87 9.77
C LYS A 52 12.36 4.22 9.09
N VAL A 53 11.85 4.24 7.85
CA VAL A 53 11.64 5.47 7.09
C VAL A 53 10.60 6.36 7.80
N LEU A 54 9.44 5.80 8.17
CA LEU A 54 8.40 6.57 8.86
C LEU A 54 8.93 7.14 10.19
N THR A 55 9.68 6.34 10.94
CA THR A 55 10.28 6.77 12.21
C THR A 55 11.36 7.83 12.02
N SER A 56 12.25 7.70 11.01
CA SER A 56 13.33 8.65 10.77
C SER A 56 12.82 10.01 10.29
N GLU A 57 11.78 10.00 9.47
CA GLU A 57 11.10 11.20 8.99
C GLU A 57 10.14 11.80 10.03
N ARG A 58 9.98 11.16 11.20
CA ARG A 58 9.06 11.58 12.27
C ARG A 58 7.63 11.78 11.77
N VAL A 59 7.18 10.84 10.95
CA VAL A 59 5.82 10.85 10.39
C VAL A 59 4.81 10.74 11.53
N ASP A 60 3.82 11.60 11.51
CA ASP A 60 2.74 11.71 12.49
C ASP A 60 1.42 11.11 11.98
N HIS A 61 1.23 11.04 10.65
CA HIS A 61 0.07 10.41 10.03
C HIS A 61 0.41 9.91 8.61
N VAL A 62 -0.39 8.96 8.10
CA VAL A 62 -0.16 8.32 6.80
C VAL A 62 -1.38 8.43 5.89
N TYR A 63 -1.17 8.92 4.68
CA TYR A 63 -2.15 8.86 3.59
C TYR A 63 -1.85 7.68 2.66
N LEU A 64 -2.89 6.95 2.26
CA LEU A 64 -2.78 5.74 1.45
C LEU A 64 -3.61 5.81 0.17
N VAL A 65 -2.95 5.39 -0.91
CA VAL A 65 -3.47 5.21 -2.27
C VAL A 65 -2.84 3.95 -2.87
N GLY A 66 -3.41 3.43 -3.96
CA GLY A 66 -2.86 2.33 -4.74
C GLY A 66 -3.76 1.09 -4.85
N VAL A 67 -3.16 -0.05 -5.20
CA VAL A 67 -3.87 -1.29 -5.51
C VAL A 67 -3.21 -2.53 -4.89
N CYS A 68 -3.95 -3.59 -4.58
CA CYS A 68 -5.42 -3.66 -4.56
C CYS A 68 -5.96 -3.24 -3.19
N THR A 69 -7.15 -2.67 -3.16
CA THR A 69 -7.83 -2.17 -1.95
C THR A 69 -7.92 -3.26 -0.89
N SER A 70 -8.34 -4.46 -1.30
CA SER A 70 -8.55 -5.61 -0.43
C SER A 70 -7.31 -6.45 -0.15
N ILE A 71 -6.18 -6.10 -0.76
CA ILE A 71 -4.94 -6.88 -0.66
C ILE A 71 -3.83 -5.99 -0.07
N CYS A 72 -3.01 -5.37 -0.92
CA CYS A 72 -1.84 -4.62 -0.46
C CYS A 72 -2.21 -3.41 0.40
N VAL A 73 -3.28 -2.70 0.05
CA VAL A 73 -3.72 -1.50 0.79
C VAL A 73 -4.22 -1.91 2.17
N MET A 74 -5.21 -2.81 2.26
CA MET A 74 -5.79 -3.26 3.53
C MET A 74 -4.76 -3.90 4.47
N GLU A 75 -3.84 -4.73 3.96
CA GLU A 75 -2.79 -5.31 4.79
C GLU A 75 -1.81 -4.25 5.32
N THR A 76 -1.50 -3.23 4.52
CA THR A 76 -0.67 -2.11 4.97
C THR A 76 -1.40 -1.26 6.02
N VAL A 77 -2.71 -1.02 5.86
CA VAL A 77 -3.53 -0.32 6.87
C VAL A 77 -3.60 -1.12 8.17
N SER A 78 -3.71 -2.44 8.10
CA SER A 78 -3.69 -3.29 9.30
C SER A 78 -2.37 -3.16 10.06
N ASP A 79 -1.23 -3.08 9.35
CA ASP A 79 0.08 -2.89 9.97
C ASP A 79 0.27 -1.47 10.55
N LEU A 80 -0.28 -0.45 9.89
CA LEU A 80 -0.29 0.92 10.42
C LEU A 80 -1.09 1.03 11.71
N ARG A 81 -2.26 0.35 11.76
CA ARG A 81 -3.07 0.28 12.98
C ARG A 81 -2.30 -0.35 14.13
N ASN A 82 -1.57 -1.43 13.89
CA ASN A 82 -0.76 -2.09 14.91
C ASN A 82 0.45 -1.26 15.39
N ARG A 83 0.71 -0.11 14.76
CA ARG A 83 1.78 0.83 15.08
C ARG A 83 1.26 2.21 15.49
N ASP A 84 -0.06 2.31 15.74
CA ASP A 84 -0.74 3.51 16.18
C ASP A 84 -0.58 4.72 15.24
N TYR A 85 -0.35 4.51 13.94
CA TYR A 85 -0.35 5.60 12.96
C TYR A 85 -1.79 6.00 12.60
N PRO A 86 -2.17 7.28 12.81
CA PRO A 86 -3.36 7.84 12.19
C PRO A 86 -3.30 7.63 10.67
N THR A 87 -4.29 6.92 10.13
CA THR A 87 -4.29 6.47 8.75
C THR A 87 -5.47 7.03 7.99
N PHE A 88 -5.20 7.58 6.81
CA PHE A 88 -6.19 8.14 5.90
C PHE A 88 -6.13 7.40 4.58
N VAL A 89 -7.27 6.93 4.07
CA VAL A 89 -7.36 6.21 2.80
C VAL A 89 -8.22 7.02 1.84
N PHE A 90 -7.67 7.42 0.69
CA PHE A 90 -8.47 8.08 -0.34
C PHE A 90 -9.26 7.03 -1.12
N ARG A 91 -10.59 7.04 -0.98
CA ARG A 91 -11.52 6.15 -1.69
C ARG A 91 -11.27 6.18 -3.20
N ARG A 92 -11.14 7.38 -3.77
CA ARG A 92 -10.85 7.57 -5.21
C ARG A 92 -9.39 7.31 -5.58
N GLY A 93 -8.50 7.16 -4.60
CA GLY A 93 -7.09 6.84 -4.78
C GLY A 93 -6.78 5.35 -4.66
N VAL A 94 -7.77 4.51 -4.33
CA VAL A 94 -7.59 3.05 -4.23
C VAL A 94 -8.54 2.33 -5.17
N ALA A 95 -8.10 1.19 -5.70
CA ALA A 95 -8.92 0.38 -6.60
C ALA A 95 -8.74 -1.10 -6.32
N ASP A 96 -9.70 -1.89 -6.79
CA ASP A 96 -9.67 -3.35 -6.75
C ASP A 96 -10.30 -3.90 -8.04
N PHE A 97 -9.91 -5.11 -8.42
CA PHE A 97 -10.52 -5.81 -9.55
C PHE A 97 -11.90 -6.38 -9.16
N ASP A 98 -12.16 -6.57 -7.87
CA ASP A 98 -13.44 -7.01 -7.33
C ASP A 98 -14.12 -5.86 -6.55
N GLN A 99 -15.30 -5.45 -7.01
CA GLN A 99 -16.04 -4.32 -6.44
C GLN A 99 -16.66 -4.64 -5.06
N GLU A 100 -17.02 -5.89 -4.80
CA GLU A 100 -17.51 -6.30 -3.47
C GLU A 100 -16.36 -6.32 -2.47
N ALA A 101 -15.20 -6.86 -2.87
CA ALA A 101 -13.99 -6.83 -2.06
C ALA A 101 -13.55 -5.39 -1.76
N HIS A 102 -13.57 -4.49 -2.77
CA HIS A 102 -13.26 -3.08 -2.59
C HIS A 102 -14.15 -2.42 -1.52
N LYS A 103 -15.47 -2.58 -1.63
CA LYS A 103 -16.45 -2.01 -0.69
C LYS A 103 -16.28 -2.57 0.71
N PHE A 104 -16.14 -3.89 0.83
CA PHE A 104 -15.92 -4.56 2.11
C PHE A 104 -14.63 -4.07 2.78
N SER A 105 -13.54 -3.97 2.03
CA SER A 105 -12.25 -3.56 2.57
C SER A 105 -12.25 -2.09 3.01
N LEU A 106 -12.90 -1.18 2.27
CA LEU A 106 -13.08 0.20 2.74
C LEU A 106 -13.87 0.25 4.04
N MET A 107 -14.97 -0.50 4.13
CA MET A 107 -15.76 -0.61 5.37
C MET A 107 -14.91 -1.17 6.52
N ARG A 108 -14.15 -2.26 6.29
CA ARG A 108 -13.29 -2.86 7.32
C ARG A 108 -12.20 -1.89 7.77
N MET A 109 -11.54 -1.21 6.84
CA MET A 109 -10.51 -0.21 7.15
C MET A 109 -11.07 0.90 8.02
N GLU A 110 -12.29 1.37 7.73
CA GLU A 110 -12.95 2.41 8.52
C GLU A 110 -13.44 1.92 9.89
N LYS A 111 -14.26 0.86 9.90
CA LYS A 111 -14.99 0.42 11.10
C LYS A 111 -14.17 -0.41 12.07
N ILE A 112 -13.17 -1.14 11.57
CA ILE A 112 -12.39 -2.11 12.37
C ILE A 112 -10.96 -1.63 12.56
N LEU A 113 -10.29 -1.22 11.48
CA LEU A 113 -8.88 -0.81 11.55
C LEU A 113 -8.73 0.67 11.96
N GLY A 114 -9.81 1.45 11.95
CA GLY A 114 -9.85 2.84 12.40
C GLY A 114 -9.16 3.83 11.47
N ALA A 115 -9.02 3.50 10.18
CA ALA A 115 -8.61 4.47 9.18
C ALA A 115 -9.75 5.44 8.87
N THR A 116 -9.43 6.70 8.57
CA THR A 116 -10.41 7.65 8.02
C THR A 116 -10.46 7.48 6.51
N VAL A 117 -11.63 7.16 5.95
CA VAL A 117 -11.82 7.08 4.50
C VAL A 117 -12.25 8.44 3.95
N LEU A 118 -11.40 9.02 3.10
CA LEU A 118 -11.62 10.30 2.44
C LEU A 118 -12.18 10.06 1.03
N ASP A 119 -13.00 10.98 0.53
CA ASP A 119 -13.51 10.92 -0.85
C ASP A 119 -12.54 11.50 -1.88
#